data_AF-A0A9N8DVZ3-F1
#
_entry.id   AF-A0A9N8DVZ3-F1
#
_cell.length_a   1.000
_cell.length_b   1.000
_cell.length_c   1.000
_cell.angle_alpha   90.00
_cell.angle_beta   90.00
_cell.angle_gamma   90.00
#
_symmetry.space_group_name_H-M   'P 1'
#
loop_
_entity.id
_entity.type
_entity.pdbx_description
1 polymer ?
#
loop_
_entity_poly.entity_id
_entity_poly.type
_entity_poly.pdbx_seq_one_letter_code
_entity_poly.pdbx_strand_id
1 'polypeptide(L)'
;MAPLSIPRKRKAATKAARPSSDLISNIPMKLVIWGLTEAKTQAELDERKLSLERIFSRYGHGAHGVHVVVLRNKGFAFVEVQCKKMANLAIKEMKGHFRVALAKSQKKIHHRR
;
A
#
# COMPACT_ATOMS: atom_id res chain seq x y z
N MET A 1 51.52 -48.45 3.88
CA MET A 1 50.19 -48.06 3.37
C MET A 1 49.70 -46.87 4.17
N ALA A 2 49.65 -45.67 3.58
CA ALA A 2 49.23 -44.44 4.27
C ALA A 2 47.87 -43.98 3.69
N PRO A 3 46.88 -43.59 4.52
CA PRO A 3 45.61 -43.13 4.01
C PRO A 3 45.68 -41.65 3.59
N LEU A 4 45.28 -41.38 2.35
CA LEU A 4 45.17 -40.05 1.76
C LEU A 4 44.06 -39.25 2.45
N SER A 5 44.43 -38.13 3.08
CA SER A 5 43.50 -37.16 3.67
C SER A 5 42.87 -36.28 2.59
N ILE A 6 41.56 -36.38 2.43
CA ILE A 6 40.77 -35.56 1.49
C ILE A 6 40.40 -34.23 2.18
N PRO A 7 40.79 -33.06 1.65
CA PRO A 7 40.38 -31.79 2.22
C PRO A 7 38.91 -31.49 1.85
N ARG A 8 38.04 -31.47 2.86
CA ARG A 8 36.65 -31.00 2.74
C ARG A 8 36.65 -29.50 2.42
N LYS A 9 36.41 -29.15 1.15
CA LYS A 9 36.10 -27.77 0.73
C LYS A 9 34.87 -27.26 1.51
N ARG A 10 35.08 -26.32 2.42
CA ARG A 10 33.99 -25.55 3.05
C ARG A 10 33.38 -24.64 1.97
N LYS A 11 32.14 -24.89 1.57
CA LYS A 11 31.36 -23.95 0.75
C LYS A 11 31.15 -22.68 1.58
N ALA A 12 31.70 -21.56 1.11
CA ALA A 12 31.38 -20.24 1.64
C ALA A 12 29.89 -19.98 1.45
N ALA A 13 29.16 -19.81 2.55
CA ALA A 13 27.79 -19.31 2.53
C ALA A 13 27.84 -17.87 2.02
N THR A 14 27.48 -17.68 0.76
CA THR A 14 27.16 -16.36 0.21
C THR A 14 26.03 -15.78 1.04
N LYS A 15 26.38 -14.80 1.88
CA LYS A 15 25.45 -14.02 2.69
C LYS A 15 24.56 -13.27 1.70
N ALA A 16 23.39 -13.85 1.38
CA ALA A 16 22.42 -13.25 0.48
C ALA A 16 22.18 -11.81 0.94
N ALA A 17 22.53 -10.86 0.07
CA ALA A 17 22.26 -9.45 0.27
C ALA A 17 20.77 -9.32 0.60
N ARG A 18 20.47 -8.80 1.80
CA ARG A 18 19.11 -8.42 2.13
C ARG A 18 18.65 -7.44 1.05
N PRO A 19 17.47 -7.64 0.42
CA PRO A 19 16.98 -6.67 -0.54
C PRO A 19 16.98 -5.31 0.15
N SER A 20 17.67 -4.37 -0.47
CA SER A 20 17.83 -2.99 -0.01
C SER A 20 16.46 -2.45 0.41
N SER A 21 16.43 -1.86 1.61
CA SER A 21 15.25 -1.25 2.24
C SER A 21 14.50 -0.26 1.34
N ASP A 22 15.16 0.22 0.29
CA ASP A 22 14.64 1.19 -0.68
C ASP A 22 13.54 0.61 -1.59
N LEU A 23 13.51 -0.71 -1.80
CA LEU A 23 12.43 -1.38 -2.53
C LEU A 23 11.11 -1.43 -1.73
N ILE A 24 11.18 -1.33 -0.40
CA ILE A 24 10.00 -1.35 0.48
C ILE A 24 9.28 0.01 0.45
N SER A 25 9.99 1.09 0.11
CA SER A 25 9.42 2.45 0.06
C SER A 25 8.35 2.62 -1.00
N ASN A 26 8.47 1.92 -2.13
CA ASN A 26 7.60 2.06 -3.31
C ASN A 26 6.45 1.03 -3.35
N ILE A 27 6.15 0.39 -2.21
CA ILE A 27 5.00 -0.51 -2.13
C ILE A 27 3.73 0.35 -2.10
N PRO A 28 2.82 0.19 -3.08
CA PRO A 28 1.56 0.93 -3.10
C PRO A 28 0.74 0.56 -1.87
N MET A 29 0.28 1.59 -1.16
CA MET A 29 -0.51 1.49 0.06
C MET A 29 -1.95 1.86 -0.26
N LYS A 30 -2.89 1.05 0.20
CA LYS A 30 -4.32 1.33 0.08
C LYS A 30 -4.81 2.05 1.33
N LEU A 31 -5.51 3.15 1.14
CA LEU A 31 -6.22 3.93 2.14
C LEU A 31 -7.72 3.68 1.95
N VAL A 32 -8.48 3.76 3.05
CA VAL A 32 -9.94 3.74 3.05
C VAL A 32 -10.42 5.07 3.59
N ILE A 33 -11.32 5.70 2.84
CA ILE A 33 -11.98 6.94 3.20
C ILE A 33 -13.42 6.61 3.54
N TRP A 34 -13.84 6.95 4.74
CA TRP A 34 -15.19 6.72 5.27
C TRP A 34 -15.91 8.05 5.44
N GLY A 35 -17.25 7.99 5.50
CA GLY A 35 -18.09 9.17 5.69
C GLY A 35 -18.37 9.92 4.39
N LEU A 36 -18.26 9.22 3.25
CA LEU A 36 -18.73 9.76 1.98
C LEU A 36 -20.24 9.57 1.91
N THR A 37 -20.93 10.50 1.28
CA THR A 37 -22.34 10.33 0.90
C THR A 37 -22.46 9.14 -0.05
N GLU A 38 -23.55 8.38 0.07
CA GLU A 38 -23.80 7.24 -0.80
C GLU A 38 -24.03 7.71 -2.24
N ALA A 39 -23.32 7.12 -3.20
CA ALA A 39 -23.48 7.44 -4.62
C ALA A 39 -24.46 6.45 -5.23
N LYS A 40 -25.60 6.93 -5.71
CA LYS A 40 -26.64 6.07 -6.30
C LYS A 40 -26.48 5.94 -7.81
N THR A 41 -26.02 7.01 -8.45
CA THR A 41 -25.84 7.14 -9.90
C THR A 41 -24.37 7.04 -10.31
N GLN A 42 -24.13 6.66 -11.57
CA GLN A 42 -22.77 6.58 -12.11
C GLN A 42 -22.12 7.97 -12.21
N ALA A 43 -22.88 8.99 -12.60
CA ALA A 43 -22.41 10.37 -12.64
C ALA A 43 -21.89 10.85 -11.27
N GLU A 44 -22.62 10.58 -10.18
CA GLU A 44 -22.16 10.90 -8.83
C GLU A 44 -20.89 10.15 -8.42
N LEU A 45 -20.71 8.91 -8.88
CA LEU A 45 -19.49 8.14 -8.63
C LEU A 45 -18.30 8.79 -9.32
N ASP A 46 -18.46 9.19 -10.57
CA ASP A 46 -17.40 9.80 -11.36
C ASP A 46 -17.02 11.18 -10.83
N GLU A 47 -17.99 12.01 -10.44
CA GLU A 47 -17.75 13.30 -9.77
C GLU A 47 -16.98 13.12 -8.45
N ARG A 48 -17.38 12.13 -7.63
CA ARG A 48 -16.70 11.85 -6.36
C ARG A 48 -15.31 11.29 -6.57
N LYS A 49 -15.14 10.41 -7.55
CA LYS A 49 -13.84 9.88 -7.93
C LYS A 49 -12.92 11.01 -8.35
N LEU A 50 -13.38 11.90 -9.24
CA LEU A 50 -12.62 13.05 -9.73
C LEU A 50 -12.25 14.03 -8.60
N SER A 51 -13.19 14.29 -7.69
CA SER A 51 -12.96 15.17 -6.55
C SER A 51 -11.91 14.60 -5.59
N LEU A 52 -12.03 13.31 -5.25
CA LEU A 52 -11.02 12.61 -4.45
C LEU A 52 -9.67 12.52 -5.17
N GLU A 53 -9.64 12.23 -6.46
CA GLU A 53 -8.39 12.22 -7.24
C GLU A 53 -7.70 13.60 -7.17
N ARG A 54 -8.43 14.70 -7.32
CA ARG A 54 -7.88 16.06 -7.19
C ARG A 54 -7.33 16.34 -5.80
N ILE A 55 -8.05 15.94 -4.76
CA ILE A 55 -7.63 16.13 -3.37
C ILE A 55 -6.36 15.32 -3.08
N PHE A 56 -6.34 14.06 -3.49
CA PHE A 56 -5.24 13.15 -3.18
C PHE A 56 -4.07 13.24 -4.16
N SER A 57 -4.25 13.86 -5.33
CA SER A 57 -3.20 14.09 -6.33
C SER A 57 -1.96 14.78 -5.74
N ARG A 58 -2.13 15.62 -4.72
CA ARG A 58 -1.04 16.27 -3.98
C ARG A 58 -0.12 15.28 -3.24
N TYR A 59 -0.59 14.07 -2.96
CA TYR A 59 0.18 13.00 -2.29
C TYR A 59 0.71 11.94 -3.27
N GLY A 60 0.30 11.98 -4.54
CA GLY A 60 0.76 11.07 -5.58
C GLY A 60 1.56 11.82 -6.63
N HIS A 61 2.82 12.10 -6.33
CA HIS A 61 3.77 12.62 -7.30
C HIS A 61 4.62 11.47 -7.86
N GLY A 62 4.48 11.17 -9.16
CA GLY A 62 5.31 10.17 -9.85
C GLY A 62 4.61 9.41 -10.98
N ALA A 63 5.28 8.40 -11.53
CA ALA A 63 4.79 7.54 -12.62
C ALA A 63 3.58 6.67 -12.25
N HIS A 64 3.36 6.46 -10.95
CA HIS A 64 2.20 5.75 -10.41
C HIS A 64 1.33 6.78 -9.69
N GLY A 65 0.40 7.39 -10.43
CA GLY A 65 -0.54 8.37 -9.89
C GLY A 65 -1.42 7.80 -8.77
N VAL A 66 -2.29 8.65 -8.24
CA VAL A 66 -3.29 8.22 -7.26
C VAL A 66 -4.39 7.45 -7.97
N HIS A 67 -4.73 6.27 -7.46
CA HIS A 67 -5.84 5.49 -7.97
C HIS A 67 -6.99 5.50 -6.97
N VAL A 68 -8.15 6.01 -7.38
CA VAL A 68 -9.34 6.09 -6.51
C VAL A 68 -10.41 5.11 -7.00
N VAL A 69 -10.92 4.31 -6.07
CA VAL A 69 -12.04 3.38 -6.28
C VAL A 69 -13.18 3.76 -5.36
N VAL A 70 -14.23 4.37 -5.91
CA VAL A 70 -15.47 4.64 -5.20
C VAL A 70 -16.44 3.49 -5.44
N LEU A 71 -17.03 2.94 -4.38
CA LEU A 71 -17.99 1.86 -4.50
C LEU A 71 -19.42 2.40 -4.54
N ARG A 72 -20.21 1.92 -5.50
CA ARG A 72 -21.63 2.25 -5.62
C ARG A 72 -22.40 1.86 -4.37
N ASN A 73 -23.31 2.73 -3.93
CA ASN A 73 -24.15 2.55 -2.73
C ASN A 73 -23.34 2.30 -1.45
N LYS A 74 -22.05 2.68 -1.42
CA LYS A 74 -21.23 2.59 -0.22
C LYS A 74 -20.75 3.97 0.19
N GLY A 75 -20.84 4.28 1.47
CA GLY A 75 -20.31 5.53 2.05
C GLY A 75 -18.80 5.54 2.24
N PHE A 76 -18.06 4.77 1.43
CA PHE A 76 -16.60 4.69 1.50
C PHE A 76 -15.95 4.52 0.13
N ALA A 77 -14.71 4.98 0.03
CA ALA A 77 -13.85 4.85 -1.14
C ALA A 77 -12.47 4.33 -0.74
N PHE A 78 -11.78 3.70 -1.69
CA PHE A 78 -10.39 3.30 -1.56
C PHE A 78 -9.52 4.23 -2.37
N VAL A 79 -8.36 4.57 -1.81
CA VAL A 79 -7.34 5.37 -2.49
C VAL A 79 -6.01 4.64 -2.40
N GLU A 80 -5.40 4.35 -3.53
CA GLU A 80 -4.07 3.77 -3.59
C GLU A 80 -3.03 4.86 -3.83
N VAL A 81 -2.00 4.86 -3.00
CA VAL A 81 -0.87 5.80 -3.07
C VAL A 81 0.43 5.02 -3.16
N GLN A 82 1.41 5.54 -3.88
CA GLN A 82 2.64 4.81 -4.20
C GLN A 82 3.51 4.45 -2.97
N CYS A 83 3.50 5.29 -1.93
CA CYS A 83 4.45 5.20 -0.82
C CYS A 83 3.77 5.29 0.55
N LYS A 84 4.30 4.56 1.53
CA LYS A 84 3.83 4.61 2.94
C LYS A 84 3.94 6.01 3.57
N LYS A 85 4.99 6.77 3.21
CA LYS A 85 5.17 8.15 3.68
C LYS A 85 4.00 9.04 3.26
N MET A 86 3.60 8.95 1.99
CA MET A 86 2.47 9.70 1.43
C MET A 86 1.14 9.25 2.03
N ALA A 87 0.98 7.94 2.25
CA ALA A 87 -0.21 7.42 2.93
C ALA A 87 -0.39 8.00 4.34
N ASN A 88 0.69 8.02 5.12
CA ASN A 88 0.67 8.57 6.48
C ASN A 88 0.43 10.08 6.50
N LEU A 89 1.01 10.82 5.53
CA LEU A 89 0.82 12.25 5.40
C LEU A 89 -0.64 12.58 5.05
N ALA A 90 -1.20 11.87 4.06
CA ALA A 90 -2.60 12.00 3.69
C ALA A 90 -3.54 11.68 4.86
N ILE A 91 -3.26 10.64 5.66
CA ILE A 91 -4.05 10.35 6.87
C ILE A 91 -3.97 11.49 7.88
N LYS A 92 -2.79 12.07 8.09
CA LYS A 92 -2.58 13.14 9.07
C LYS A 92 -3.32 14.42 8.67
N GLU A 93 -3.23 14.81 7.40
CA GLU A 93 -3.87 16.03 6.89
C GLU A 93 -5.38 15.87 6.73
N MET A 94 -5.84 14.71 6.27
CA MET A 94 -7.26 14.47 6.01
C MET A 94 -8.07 14.13 7.27
N LYS A 95 -7.43 13.89 8.43
CA LYS A 95 -8.10 13.47 9.68
C LYS A 95 -9.22 14.42 10.13
N GLY A 96 -9.14 15.71 9.76
CA GLY A 96 -10.15 16.72 10.08
C GLY A 96 -11.30 16.86 9.07
N HIS A 97 -11.10 16.40 7.84
CA HIS A 97 -12.08 16.53 6.75
C HIS A 97 -12.79 15.20 6.43
N PHE A 98 -12.06 14.09 6.52
CA PHE A 98 -12.54 12.77 6.18
C PHE A 98 -12.04 11.72 7.17
N ARG A 99 -12.81 10.65 7.37
CA ARG A 99 -12.35 9.50 8.16
C ARG A 99 -11.45 8.62 7.28
N VAL A 100 -10.16 8.94 7.26
CA VAL A 100 -9.15 8.20 6.48
C VAL A 100 -8.38 7.22 7.37
N ALA A 101 -8.24 5.98 6.93
CA ALA A 101 -7.41 4.97 7.58
C ALA A 101 -6.64 4.14 6.55
N LEU A 102 -5.49 3.60 6.93
CA LEU A 102 -4.84 2.56 6.12
C LEU A 102 -5.79 1.37 6.01
N ALA A 103 -6.00 0.89 4.79
CA ALA A 103 -6.72 -0.35 4.56
C ALA A 103 -5.90 -1.46 5.20
N LYS A 104 -6.38 -1.97 6.34
CA LYS A 104 -5.78 -3.14 6.97
C LYS A 104 -5.95 -4.29 5.99
N SER A 105 -4.87 -4.68 5.32
CA SER A 105 -4.81 -5.98 4.66
C SER A 105 -5.04 -6.99 5.78
N GLN A 106 -6.24 -7.58 5.82
CA GLN A 106 -6.54 -8.72 6.67
C GLN A 106 -5.73 -9.90 6.12
N LYS A 107 -4.40 -9.90 6.35
CA LYS A 107 -3.73 -11.17 6.55
C LYS A 107 -4.32 -11.72 7.84
N LYS A 108 -5.44 -12.43 7.73
CA LYS A 108 -5.77 -13.49 8.69
C LYS A 108 -4.63 -14.49 8.54
N ILE A 109 -3.54 -14.25 9.27
CA ILE A 109 -2.61 -15.30 9.62
C ILE A 109 -3.43 -16.19 10.53
N HIS A 110 -4.06 -17.21 9.96
CA HIS A 110 -4.49 -18.35 10.74
C HIS A 110 -3.21 -18.96 11.30
N HIS A 111 -2.99 -18.66 12.57
CA HIS A 111 -1.96 -19.27 13.36
C HIS A 111 -2.55 -20.53 14.01
N ARG A 112 -1.67 -21.51 14.28
CA ARG A 112 -1.88 -22.85 14.89
C ARG A 112 -2.00 -23.97 13.84
N ARG A 113 -1.23 -25.05 13.91
CA ARG A 113 -0.24 -25.53 14.89
C ARG A 113 0.67 -26.51 14.16
#